data_AF-A0A958VMP0-F1
#
_entry.id   AF-A0A958VMP0-F1
#
_cell.length_a   1.000
_cell.length_b   1.000
_cell.length_c   1.000
_cell.angle_alpha   90.00
_cell.angle_beta   90.00
_cell.angle_gamma   90.00
#
_symmetry.space_group_name_H-M   'P 1'
#
loop_
_entity.id
_entity.type
_entity.pdbx_description
1 polymer ?
#
loop_
_entity_poly.entity_id
_entity_poly.type
_entity_poly.pdbx_seq_one_letter_code
_entity_poly.pdbx_strand_id
1 'polypeptide(L)'
;MNQQEEPKNSNKKPTSGRSFNFYWIYAIIGVILLSQLLFSWNSNLPRISLPELRQMVQNEDVRQIIVINKEIGEIYLKPEALKKEQYVKKIEKPMMGEGNNYGPHFSVLIGSHEGFEKELAEWNTR
;
A
#
# COMPACT_ATOMS: atom_id res chain seq x y z
N MET A 1 44.34 -39.57 -62.13
CA MET A 1 44.10 -38.19 -61.65
C MET A 1 42.84 -38.20 -60.81
N ASN A 2 42.89 -37.41 -59.75
CA ASN A 2 42.08 -37.43 -58.52
C ASN A 2 40.70 -36.75 -58.68
N GLN A 3 39.75 -37.19 -57.84
CA GLN A 3 38.73 -36.43 -57.08
C GLN A 3 37.34 -37.10 -57.16
N GLN A 4 36.96 -37.91 -56.17
CA GLN A 4 36.47 -37.58 -54.81
C GLN A 4 34.93 -37.57 -54.78
N GLU A 5 34.37 -38.64 -54.21
CA GLU A 5 32.98 -38.74 -53.80
C GLU A 5 32.72 -37.73 -52.66
N GLU A 6 31.72 -36.85 -52.83
CA GLU A 6 31.28 -35.96 -51.76
C GLU A 6 30.50 -36.74 -50.69
N PRO A 7 30.89 -36.70 -49.40
CA PRO A 7 30.01 -37.16 -48.35
C PRO A 7 28.89 -36.14 -48.13
N LYS A 8 27.66 -36.61 -48.34
CA LYS A 8 26.38 -35.96 -48.08
C LYS A 8 26.34 -35.42 -46.63
N ASN A 9 26.66 -34.15 -46.44
CA ASN A 9 26.69 -33.54 -45.12
C ASN A 9 25.26 -33.33 -44.60
N SER A 10 25.00 -33.97 -43.46
CA SER A 10 23.79 -33.98 -42.67
C SER A 10 23.13 -32.62 -42.48
N ASN A 11 21.80 -32.63 -42.66
CA ASN A 11 20.83 -31.63 -42.22
C ASN A 11 21.11 -31.15 -40.77
N LYS A 12 21.87 -30.06 -40.60
CA LYS A 12 21.89 -29.32 -39.34
C LYS A 12 20.69 -28.38 -39.35
N LYS A 13 19.60 -28.82 -38.73
CA LYS A 13 18.49 -27.93 -38.36
C LYS A 13 19.10 -26.74 -37.61
N PRO A 14 18.78 -25.48 -37.95
CA PRO A 14 19.17 -24.37 -37.10
C PRO A 14 18.45 -24.59 -35.78
N THR A 15 19.21 -24.98 -34.75
CA THR A 15 18.74 -24.89 -33.38
C THR A 15 18.52 -23.41 -33.15
N SER A 16 17.25 -22.99 -33.21
CA SER A 16 16.81 -21.68 -32.75
C SER A 16 16.96 -21.64 -31.23
N GLY A 17 18.19 -21.69 -30.74
CA GLY A 17 18.53 -21.23 -29.42
C GLY A 17 18.30 -19.74 -29.46
N ARG A 18 17.12 -19.27 -29.04
CA ARG A 18 16.91 -17.86 -28.73
C ARG A 18 18.06 -17.47 -27.81
N SER A 19 18.94 -16.61 -28.29
CA SER A 19 19.98 -16.00 -27.46
C SER A 19 19.25 -15.36 -26.28
N PHE A 20 19.40 -15.99 -25.10
CA PHE A 20 18.65 -15.59 -23.93
C PHE A 20 19.28 -14.30 -23.43
N ASN A 21 18.76 -13.19 -23.90
CA ASN A 21 19.25 -11.87 -23.57
C ASN A 21 18.83 -11.56 -22.12
N PHE A 22 19.77 -11.59 -21.17
CA PHE A 22 19.46 -11.34 -19.76
C PHE A 22 19.06 -9.89 -19.47
N TYR A 23 19.14 -8.95 -20.42
CA TYR A 23 18.81 -7.55 -20.16
C TYR A 23 17.35 -7.31 -19.71
N TRP A 24 16.41 -8.24 -19.97
CA TRP A 24 15.04 -8.15 -19.44
C TRP A 24 14.97 -8.21 -17.91
N ILE A 25 15.99 -8.79 -17.24
CA ILE A 25 16.02 -8.83 -15.77
C ILE A 25 16.14 -7.43 -15.17
N TYR A 26 16.88 -6.52 -15.82
CA TYR A 26 17.00 -5.13 -15.38
C TYR A 26 15.68 -4.39 -15.52
N ALA A 27 14.87 -4.72 -16.54
CA ALA A 27 13.53 -4.16 -16.67
C ALA A 27 12.62 -4.61 -15.51
N ILE A 28 12.67 -5.90 -15.11
CA ILE A 28 11.91 -6.40 -13.96
C ILE A 28 12.38 -5.78 -12.66
N ILE A 29 13.71 -5.70 -12.43
CA ILE A 29 14.27 -5.05 -11.26
C ILE A 29 13.82 -3.59 -11.21
N GLY A 30 13.85 -2.88 -12.33
CA GLY A 30 13.35 -1.52 -12.44
C GLY A 30 11.86 -1.40 -12.08
N VAL A 31 11.02 -2.30 -12.58
CA VAL A 31 9.58 -2.33 -12.22
C VAL A 31 9.37 -2.61 -10.74
N ILE A 32 10.15 -3.51 -10.13
CA ILE A 32 10.04 -3.80 -8.70
C ILE A 32 10.43 -2.57 -7.88
N LEU A 33 11.55 -1.92 -8.19
CA LEU A 33 12.00 -0.72 -7.48
C LEU A 33 11.03 0.46 -7.66
N LEU A 34 10.51 0.66 -8.88
CA LEU A 34 9.48 1.66 -9.15
C LEU A 34 8.17 1.32 -8.44
N SER A 35 7.79 0.04 -8.40
CA SER A 35 6.66 -0.42 -7.62
C SER A 35 6.88 -0.12 -6.14
N GLN A 36 8.06 -0.36 -5.58
CA GLN A 36 8.37 -0.01 -4.19
C GLN A 36 8.33 1.50 -3.94
N LEU A 37 8.69 2.33 -4.93
CA LEU A 37 8.58 3.78 -4.82
C LEU A 37 7.12 4.26 -4.88
N LEU A 38 6.30 3.65 -5.74
CA LEU A 38 4.87 3.95 -5.85
C LEU A 38 4.05 3.35 -4.69
N PHE A 39 4.50 2.22 -4.14
CA PHE A 39 3.93 1.54 -2.97
C PHE A 39 4.61 1.93 -1.65
N SER A 40 5.60 2.82 -1.69
CA SER A 40 6.09 3.55 -0.52
C SER A 40 4.97 4.52 -0.12
N TRP A 41 3.94 3.95 0.49
CA TRP A 41 2.87 4.65 1.17
C TRP A 41 3.49 5.25 2.42
N ASN A 42 4.28 6.30 2.21
CA ASN A 42 4.52 7.28 3.25
C ASN A 42 3.20 8.03 3.38
N SER A 43 2.22 7.37 3.99
CA SER A 43 0.93 7.95 4.30
C SER A 43 1.23 9.04 5.32
N ASN A 44 1.41 10.26 4.84
CA ASN A 44 1.34 11.46 5.66
C ASN A 44 -0.12 11.57 6.13
N LEU A 45 -0.51 10.66 7.02
CA LEU A 45 -1.84 10.65 7.59
C LEU A 45 -1.96 11.91 8.43
N PRO A 46 -2.99 12.73 8.18
CA PRO A 46 -3.25 13.88 9.02
C PRO A 46 -3.35 13.43 10.47
N ARG A 47 -2.53 14.03 11.32
CA ARG A 47 -2.50 13.71 12.74
C ARG A 47 -3.63 14.45 13.45
N ILE A 48 -4.42 13.71 14.23
CA ILE A 48 -5.51 14.26 15.04
C ILE A 48 -5.19 14.13 16.53
N SER A 49 -5.88 14.93 17.33
CA SER A 49 -5.81 14.88 18.79
C SER A 49 -6.78 13.83 19.38
N LEU A 50 -6.52 13.36 20.61
CA LEU A 50 -7.43 12.44 21.32
C LEU A 50 -8.86 13.00 21.48
N PRO A 51 -9.08 14.30 21.78
CA PRO A 51 -10.43 14.87 21.80
C PRO A 51 -11.15 14.81 20.46
N GLU A 52 -10.45 15.04 19.34
CA GLU A 52 -11.04 14.89 18.00
C GLU A 52 -11.40 13.44 17.72
N LEU A 53 -10.54 12.48 18.08
CA LEU A 53 -10.85 11.06 17.96
C LEU A 53 -12.10 10.71 18.76
N ARG A 54 -12.21 11.20 20.01
CA ARG A 54 -13.39 10.98 20.85
C ARG A 54 -14.67 11.48 20.18
N GLN A 55 -14.64 12.66 19.57
CA GLN A 55 -15.79 13.19 18.81
C GLN A 55 -16.13 12.31 17.61
N MET A 56 -15.13 11.82 16.88
CA MET A 56 -15.34 10.92 15.74
C MET A 56 -15.98 9.59 16.17
N VAL A 57 -15.56 9.04 17.31
CA VAL A 57 -16.15 7.83 17.89
C VAL A 57 -17.60 8.10 18.34
N GLN A 58 -17.84 9.22 19.03
CA GLN A 58 -19.19 9.62 19.47
C GLN A 58 -20.17 9.85 18.31
N ASN A 59 -19.67 10.35 17.18
CA ASN A 59 -20.46 10.55 15.96
C ASN A 59 -20.64 9.26 15.15
N GLU A 60 -20.17 8.12 15.66
CA GLU A 60 -20.14 6.82 14.98
C GLU A 60 -19.45 6.85 13.62
N ASP A 61 -18.50 7.77 13.40
CA ASP A 61 -17.83 7.96 12.12
C ASP A 61 -16.65 6.97 11.93
N VAL A 62 -16.16 6.42 13.03
CA VAL A 62 -15.05 5.46 13.06
C VAL A 62 -15.54 4.06 12.76
N ARG A 63 -14.84 3.37 11.85
CA ARG A 63 -15.04 1.97 11.51
C ARG A 63 -14.18 1.05 12.36
N GLN A 64 -12.89 1.38 12.47
CA GLN A 64 -11.93 0.62 13.27
C GLN A 64 -10.71 1.49 13.59
N ILE A 65 -9.99 1.11 14.63
CA ILE A 65 -8.73 1.74 15.04
C ILE A 65 -7.69 0.62 15.12
N ILE A 66 -6.58 0.77 14.39
CA ILE A 66 -5.46 -0.18 14.41
C ILE A 66 -4.31 0.45 15.18
N VAL A 67 -3.83 -0.24 16.22
CA VAL A 67 -2.71 0.23 17.04
C VAL A 67 -1.40 -0.32 16.49
N ILE A 68 -0.47 0.56 16.12
CA ILE A 68 0.85 0.24 15.60
C ILE A 68 1.92 0.69 16.60
N ASN A 69 2.84 -0.23 16.91
CA ASN A 69 3.97 0.00 17.82
C ASN A 69 3.58 0.54 19.21
N LYS A 70 2.32 0.36 19.64
CA LYS A 70 1.75 0.87 20.90
C LYS A 70 1.78 2.40 21.06
N GLU A 71 2.16 3.14 20.02
CA GLU A 71 2.35 4.59 20.06
C GLU A 71 1.46 5.33 19.05
N ILE A 72 1.02 4.66 17.98
CA ILE A 72 0.24 5.27 16.90
C ILE A 72 -1.04 4.48 16.66
N GLY A 73 -2.17 5.19 16.69
CA GLY A 73 -3.48 4.64 16.36
C GLY A 73 -3.85 5.10 14.96
N GLU A 74 -3.93 4.18 14.02
CA GLU A 74 -4.45 4.43 12.69
C GLU A 74 -5.97 4.32 12.67
N ILE A 75 -6.64 5.38 12.25
CA ILE A 75 -8.10 5.48 12.27
C ILE A 75 -8.66 5.26 10.88
N TYR A 76 -9.59 4.33 10.79
CA TYR A 76 -10.34 4.02 9.59
C TYR A 76 -11.75 4.57 9.73
N LEU A 77 -12.16 5.45 8.82
CA LEU A 77 -13.52 5.99 8.79
C LEU A 77 -14.49 5.07 8.06
N LYS A 78 -15.77 5.18 8.39
CA LYS A 78 -16.87 4.57 7.63
C LYS A 78 -17.06 5.26 6.28
N PRO A 79 -17.59 4.57 5.24
CA PRO A 79 -17.74 5.16 3.90
C PRO A 79 -18.64 6.41 3.88
N GLU A 80 -19.61 6.48 4.77
CA GLU A 80 -20.55 7.59 4.90
C GLU A 80 -19.86 8.81 5.50
N ALA A 81 -18.99 8.59 6.50
CA ALA A 81 -18.19 9.63 7.12
C ALA A 81 -17.24 10.27 6.10
N LEU A 82 -16.67 9.50 5.18
CA LEU A 82 -15.78 10.02 4.13
C LEU A 82 -16.41 11.03 3.18
N LYS A 83 -17.74 11.14 3.16
CA LYS A 83 -18.47 12.14 2.36
C LYS A 83 -18.69 13.46 3.13
N LYS A 84 -18.47 13.48 4.45
CA LYS A 84 -18.65 14.69 5.27
C LYS A 84 -17.54 15.70 4.97
N GLU A 85 -17.93 16.96 4.75
CA GLU A 85 -16.98 18.03 4.38
C GLU A 85 -15.81 18.18 5.37
N GLN A 86 -16.07 17.98 6.66
CA GLN A 86 -15.07 18.10 7.72
C GLN A 86 -13.89 17.12 7.56
N TYR A 87 -14.12 15.96 6.95
CA TYR A 87 -13.10 14.95 6.73
C TYR A 87 -12.49 15.08 5.33
N VAL A 88 -13.31 15.38 4.31
CA VAL A 88 -12.83 15.59 2.93
C VAL A 88 -11.81 16.72 2.83
N LYS A 89 -11.94 17.78 3.65
CA LYS A 89 -10.97 18.90 3.68
C LYS A 89 -9.65 18.55 4.36
N LYS A 90 -9.66 17.56 5.27
CA LYS A 90 -8.48 17.17 6.06
C LYS A 90 -7.72 15.99 5.44
N ILE A 91 -8.41 15.11 4.72
CA ILE A 91 -7.81 13.96 4.04
C ILE A 91 -7.29 14.43 2.69
N GLU A 92 -5.97 14.37 2.48
CA GLU A 92 -5.39 14.64 1.17
C GLU A 92 -5.93 13.62 0.16
N LYS A 93 -6.50 14.12 -0.95
CA LYS A 93 -6.94 13.25 -2.04
C LYS A 93 -5.70 12.62 -2.68
N PRO A 94 -5.68 11.29 -2.92
CA PRO A 94 -4.56 10.67 -3.60
C PRO A 94 -4.36 11.31 -4.99
N MET A 95 -3.11 11.62 -5.32
CA MET A 95 -2.70 12.27 -6.57
C MET A 95 -2.97 11.42 -7.83
N MET A 96 -3.29 10.13 -7.69
CA MET A 96 -3.64 9.24 -8.80
C MET A 96 -4.83 8.34 -8.46
N GLY A 97 -5.85 8.37 -9.31
CA GLY A 97 -7.03 7.50 -9.29
C GLY A 97 -8.15 7.95 -8.32
N GLU A 98 -9.38 7.53 -8.62
CA GLU A 98 -10.46 7.42 -7.62
C GLU A 98 -10.11 6.25 -6.69
N GLY A 99 -9.02 6.41 -5.93
CA GLY A 99 -8.60 5.42 -4.95
C GLY A 99 -9.66 5.35 -3.88
N ASN A 100 -10.42 4.26 -3.85
CA ASN A 100 -11.21 3.92 -2.68
C ASN A 100 -10.29 4.07 -1.46
N ASN A 101 -10.72 4.91 -0.50
CA ASN A 101 -9.99 5.16 0.73
C ASN A 101 -10.07 3.91 1.64
N TYR A 102 -9.46 2.81 1.21
CA TYR A 102 -9.37 1.56 1.95
C TYR A 102 -8.26 1.61 3.00
N GLY A 103 -7.37 2.59 2.92
CA GLY A 103 -6.31 2.82 3.89
C GLY A 103 -6.76 3.58 5.14
N PRO A 104 -5.84 3.77 6.10
CA PRO A 104 -6.07 4.63 7.25
C PRO A 104 -6.28 6.08 6.78
N HIS A 105 -7.10 6.83 7.51
CA HIS A 105 -7.50 8.19 7.13
C HIS A 105 -6.89 9.25 8.04
N PHE A 106 -6.66 8.90 9.30
CA PHE A 106 -6.04 9.75 10.30
C PHE A 106 -5.10 8.92 11.15
N SER A 107 -4.16 9.61 11.82
CA SER A 107 -3.33 9.02 12.86
C SER A 107 -3.53 9.76 14.18
N VAL A 108 -3.57 9.04 15.29
CA VAL A 108 -3.52 9.61 16.65
C VAL A 108 -2.28 9.12 17.36
N LEU A 109 -1.69 9.98 18.17
CA LEU A 109 -0.60 9.61 19.07
C LEU A 109 -1.22 9.04 20.35
N ILE A 110 -1.13 7.74 20.51
CA ILE A 110 -1.61 7.04 21.68
C ILE A 110 -0.43 6.94 22.63
N GLY A 111 -0.53 7.56 23.80
CA GLY A 111 0.55 7.66 24.77
C GLY A 111 0.91 6.30 25.37
N SER A 112 0.55 6.05 26.63
CA SER A 112 0.68 4.71 27.20
C SER A 112 -0.48 3.82 26.72
N HIS A 113 -0.14 2.59 26.31
CA HIS A 113 -1.11 1.58 25.89
C HIS A 113 -2.24 1.38 26.93
N GLU A 114 -1.91 1.35 28.22
CA GLU A 114 -2.86 1.17 29.32
C GLU A 114 -3.86 2.33 29.48
N GLY A 115 -3.42 3.57 29.25
CA GLY A 115 -4.29 4.74 29.34
C GLY A 115 -5.33 4.74 28.22
N PHE A 116 -4.90 4.37 27.01
CA PHE A 116 -5.78 4.32 25.85
C PHE A 116 -6.82 3.20 25.93
N GLU A 117 -6.45 2.01 26.38
CA GLU A 117 -7.41 0.90 26.53
C GLU A 117 -8.54 1.25 27.52
N LYS A 118 -8.20 1.96 28.60
CA LYS A 118 -9.19 2.44 29.57
C LYS A 118 -10.14 3.46 28.95
N GLU A 119 -9.64 4.41 28.16
CA GLU A 119 -10.47 5.39 27.45
C GLU A 119 -11.40 4.73 26.43
N LEU A 120 -10.91 3.74 25.67
CA LEU A 120 -11.73 2.98 24.71
C LEU A 120 -12.83 2.17 25.42
N ALA A 121 -12.50 1.54 26.54
CA ALA A 121 -13.47 0.78 27.32
C ALA A 121 -14.60 1.69 27.85
N GLU A 122 -14.27 2.90 28.29
CA GLU A 122 -15.26 3.89 28.72
C GLU A 122 -16.19 4.33 27.57
N TRP A 123 -15.70 4.41 26.34
CA TRP A 123 -16.50 4.81 25.18
C TRP A 123 -17.45 3.70 24.70
N ASN A 124 -17.06 2.44 24.84
CA ASN A 124 -17.87 1.29 24.39
C ASN A 124 -18.96 0.84 25.39
N THR A 125 -18.97 1.39 26.60
CA THR A 125 -19.87 0.94 27.69
C THR A 125 -21.13 1.83 27.83
N ARG A 126 -21.59 2.48 26.75
CA ARG A 126 -22.85 3.25 26.74
C ARG A 126 -23.75 2.84 25.59
#